data_AF-A0A2S4N484-F1
#
_entry.id   AF-A0A2S4N484-F1
#
_cell.length_a   1.000
_cell.length_b   1.000
_cell.length_c   1.000
_cell.angle_alpha   90.00
_cell.angle_beta   90.00
_cell.angle_gamma   90.00
#
_symmetry.space_group_name_H-M   'P 1'
#
loop_
_entity.id
_entity.type
_entity.pdbx_description
1 polymer ?
#
loop_
_entity_poly.entity_id
_entity_poly.type
_entity_poly.pdbx_seq_one_letter_code
_entity_poly.pdbx_strand_id
1 'polypeptide(L)'
;MDKKFTNLKIELINAGLSEKNFEYLYNAIKSGTKRELIFKNLTSDVRKVNPEIANISIEKMYKLNGGEFKYENRSGYFYSAAYSIIAIAGLLILISFLSGYKLSTKIVIASALLFFGFSYKAITTMLKTVRGKYRDE
;
A
#
# COMPACT_ATOMS: atom_id res chain seq x y z
N MET A 1 -7.33 -17.16 -3.50
CA MET A 1 -7.97 -16.31 -2.47
C MET A 1 -7.59 -16.88 -1.12
N ASP A 2 -7.18 -16.06 -0.15
CA ASP A 2 -6.73 -16.52 1.17
C ASP A 2 -7.89 -17.23 1.92
N LYS A 3 -7.59 -18.22 2.78
CA LYS A 3 -8.58 -19.10 3.42
C LYS A 3 -9.62 -18.29 4.22
N LYS A 4 -9.18 -17.20 4.84
CA LYS A 4 -10.03 -16.24 5.56
C LYS A 4 -11.10 -15.61 4.68
N PHE A 5 -10.74 -15.25 3.45
CA PHE A 5 -11.66 -14.65 2.48
C PHE A 5 -12.62 -15.66 1.89
N THR A 6 -12.19 -16.90 1.68
CA THR A 6 -13.09 -17.98 1.26
C THR A 6 -14.18 -18.21 2.30
N ASN A 7 -13.83 -18.19 3.59
CA ASN A 7 -14.81 -18.31 4.67
C ASN A 7 -15.79 -17.13 4.70
N LEU A 8 -15.28 -15.89 4.58
CA LEU A 8 -16.13 -14.70 4.54
C LEU A 8 -17.04 -14.70 3.29
N LYS A 9 -16.55 -15.20 2.15
CA LYS A 9 -17.36 -15.35 0.93
C LYS A 9 -18.57 -16.23 1.19
N ILE A 10 -18.36 -17.41 1.78
CA ILE A 10 -19.44 -18.35 2.10
C ILE A 10 -20.44 -17.72 3.07
N GLU A 11 -19.94 -17.05 4.12
CA GLU A 11 -20.78 -16.37 5.11
C GLU A 11 -21.67 -15.30 4.49
N LEU A 12 -21.11 -14.42 3.67
CA LEU A 12 -21.85 -13.32 3.05
C LEU A 12 -22.82 -13.82 1.96
N ILE A 13 -22.46 -14.87 1.23
CA ILE A 13 -23.37 -15.51 0.28
C ILE A 13 -24.58 -16.10 1.00
N ASN A 14 -24.36 -16.80 2.12
CA ASN A 14 -25.46 -17.32 2.94
C ASN A 14 -26.34 -16.22 3.54
N ALA A 15 -25.77 -15.04 3.79
CA ALA A 15 -26.51 -13.86 4.25
C ALA A 15 -27.28 -13.12 3.12
N GLY A 16 -27.21 -13.59 1.87
CA GLY A 16 -27.95 -13.04 0.74
C GLY A 16 -27.14 -12.13 -0.20
N LEU A 17 -25.82 -12.05 -0.04
CA LEU A 17 -24.95 -11.34 -0.98
C LEU A 17 -24.63 -12.23 -2.19
N SER A 18 -25.00 -11.81 -3.40
CA SER A 18 -24.64 -12.56 -4.59
C SER A 18 -23.12 -12.64 -4.80
N GLU A 19 -22.65 -13.72 -5.43
CA GLU A 19 -21.22 -13.92 -5.72
C GLU A 19 -20.62 -12.78 -6.54
N LYS A 20 -21.35 -12.27 -7.54
CA LYS A 20 -20.93 -11.11 -8.35
C LYS A 20 -20.78 -9.83 -7.52
N ASN A 21 -21.59 -9.67 -6.47
CA ASN A 21 -21.51 -8.52 -5.57
C ASN A 21 -20.37 -8.68 -4.57
N PHE A 22 -20.08 -9.91 -4.13
CA PHE A 22 -18.89 -10.20 -3.35
C PHE A 22 -17.59 -9.95 -4.13
N GLU A 23 -17.50 -10.40 -5.38
CA GLU A 23 -16.33 -10.14 -6.24
C GLU A 23 -16.12 -8.64 -6.48
N TYR A 24 -17.20 -7.91 -6.75
CA TYR A 24 -17.15 -6.46 -6.83
C TYR A 24 -16.63 -5.84 -5.54
N LEU A 25 -17.21 -6.21 -4.39
CA LEU A 25 -16.82 -5.68 -3.10
C LEU A 25 -15.34 -5.94 -2.82
N TYR A 26 -14.87 -7.16 -3.08
CA TYR A 26 -13.48 -7.55 -2.93
C TYR A 26 -12.55 -6.69 -3.79
N ASN A 27 -12.87 -6.53 -5.08
CA ASN A 27 -12.06 -5.74 -6.02
C ASN A 27 -12.14 -4.24 -5.74
N ALA A 28 -13.31 -3.73 -5.35
CA ALA A 28 -13.54 -2.33 -5.03
C ALA A 28 -12.80 -1.93 -3.76
N ILE A 29 -12.82 -2.78 -2.73
CA ILE A 29 -12.01 -2.61 -1.53
C ILE A 29 -10.54 -2.69 -1.93
N LYS A 30 -10.07 -3.75 -2.59
CA LYS A 30 -8.65 -3.90 -2.98
C LYS A 30 -8.08 -2.72 -3.79
N SER A 31 -8.86 -2.18 -4.72
CA SER A 31 -8.50 -0.98 -5.53
C SER A 31 -8.65 0.33 -4.76
N GLY A 32 -9.28 0.26 -3.60
CA GLY A 32 -9.52 1.29 -2.63
C GLY A 32 -10.52 2.34 -2.97
N THR A 33 -11.58 1.90 -3.59
CA THR A 33 -12.79 2.69 -3.73
C THR A 33 -13.26 3.16 -2.35
N LYS A 34 -13.67 4.44 -2.23
CA LYS A 34 -14.18 4.99 -0.97
C LYS A 34 -15.40 4.18 -0.50
N ARG A 35 -15.50 3.92 0.80
CA ARG A 35 -16.61 3.14 1.39
C ARG A 35 -17.99 3.60 0.93
N GLU A 36 -18.24 4.90 0.93
CA GLU A 36 -19.50 5.52 0.48
C GLU A 36 -19.84 5.15 -0.98
N LEU A 37 -18.83 5.10 -1.84
CA LEU A 37 -19.00 4.81 -3.26
C LEU A 37 -19.21 3.32 -3.50
N ILE A 38 -18.57 2.46 -2.71
CA ILE A 38 -18.85 1.02 -2.69
C ILE A 38 -20.29 0.77 -2.24
N PHE A 39 -20.71 1.42 -1.16
CA PHE A 39 -22.07 1.30 -0.62
C PHE A 39 -23.11 1.76 -1.64
N LYS A 40 -22.93 2.95 -2.23
CA LYS A 40 -23.80 3.48 -3.28
C LYS A 40 -23.90 2.54 -4.49
N ASN A 41 -22.80 1.91 -4.88
CA ASN A 41 -22.80 0.97 -6.00
C ASN A 41 -23.47 -0.36 -5.65
N LEU A 42 -23.26 -0.90 -4.46
CA LEU A 42 -23.92 -2.13 -4.00
C LEU A 42 -25.44 -1.95 -3.89
N THR A 43 -25.88 -0.79 -3.39
CA THR A 43 -27.30 -0.44 -3.21
C THR A 43 -27.94 0.15 -4.47
N SER A 44 -27.16 0.39 -5.53
CA SER A 44 -27.67 0.92 -6.80
C SER A 44 -28.72 0.01 -7.44
N ASP A 45 -29.52 0.57 -8.34
CA ASP A 45 -30.54 -0.15 -9.11
C ASP A 45 -29.97 -1.31 -9.96
N VAL A 46 -28.65 -1.32 -10.20
CA VAL A 46 -27.98 -2.40 -10.93
C VAL A 46 -27.72 -3.60 -10.03
N ARG A 47 -27.26 -3.38 -8.79
CA ARG A 47 -26.81 -4.46 -7.89
C ARG A 47 -27.85 -4.84 -6.84
N LYS A 48 -28.74 -3.90 -6.49
CA LYS A 48 -29.92 -4.06 -5.62
C LYS A 48 -29.65 -4.82 -4.31
N VAL A 49 -28.45 -4.66 -3.74
CA VAL A 49 -28.14 -5.26 -2.45
C VAL A 49 -28.88 -4.48 -1.37
N ASN A 50 -29.52 -5.19 -0.45
CA ASN A 50 -30.15 -4.57 0.72
C ASN A 50 -29.11 -3.68 1.44
N PRO A 51 -29.42 -2.41 1.76
CA PRO A 51 -28.52 -1.51 2.48
C PRO A 51 -27.88 -2.10 3.74
N GLU A 52 -28.63 -2.86 4.52
CA GLU A 52 -28.13 -3.50 5.74
C GLU A 52 -27.08 -4.57 5.42
N ILE A 53 -27.38 -5.46 4.47
CA ILE A 53 -26.44 -6.48 3.99
C ILE A 53 -25.21 -5.82 3.37
N ALA A 54 -25.38 -4.76 2.58
CA ALA A 54 -24.27 -4.03 1.96
C ALA A 54 -23.35 -3.45 3.04
N ASN A 55 -23.89 -2.83 4.08
CA ASN A 55 -23.10 -2.24 5.16
C ASN A 55 -22.35 -3.30 5.96
N ILE A 56 -23.03 -4.39 6.36
CA ILE A 56 -22.41 -5.53 7.07
C ILE A 56 -21.30 -6.16 6.23
N SER A 57 -21.55 -6.35 4.93
CA SER A 57 -20.57 -6.95 4.01
C SER A 57 -19.32 -6.08 3.89
N ILE A 58 -19.53 -4.77 3.71
CA ILE A 58 -18.46 -3.78 3.65
C ILE A 58 -17.65 -3.79 4.96
N GLU A 59 -18.32 -3.73 6.11
CA GLU A 59 -17.67 -3.70 7.42
C GLU A 59 -16.85 -4.96 7.67
N LYS A 60 -17.43 -6.15 7.46
CA LYS A 60 -16.72 -7.42 7.63
C LYS A 60 -15.55 -7.54 6.68
N MET A 61 -15.70 -7.11 5.43
CA MET A 61 -14.62 -7.15 4.46
C MET A 61 -13.47 -6.21 4.87
N TYR A 62 -13.77 -4.99 5.32
CA TYR A 62 -12.75 -4.06 5.82
C TYR A 62 -12.09 -4.58 7.11
N LYS A 63 -12.86 -5.15 8.04
CA LYS A 63 -12.33 -5.72 9.30
C LYS A 63 -11.43 -6.94 9.05
N LEU A 64 -11.83 -7.83 8.15
CA LEU A 64 -11.01 -8.99 7.75
C LEU A 64 -9.70 -8.54 7.10
N ASN A 65 -9.78 -7.47 6.32
CA ASN A 65 -8.62 -6.95 5.64
C ASN A 65 -7.69 -6.16 6.56
N GLY A 66 -8.20 -5.49 7.59
CA GLY A 66 -7.42 -4.60 8.47
C GLY A 66 -7.56 -3.12 8.13
N GLY A 67 -8.72 -2.69 7.60
CA GLY A 67 -9.02 -1.27 7.32
C GLY A 67 -9.28 -0.96 5.84
N GLU A 68 -9.42 0.32 5.50
CA GLU A 68 -9.67 0.78 4.13
C GLU A 68 -8.47 0.51 3.20
N PHE A 69 -8.58 -0.50 2.33
CA PHE A 69 -7.66 -0.61 1.20
C PHE A 69 -7.78 0.67 0.37
N LYS A 70 -6.65 1.37 0.14
CA LYS A 70 -6.26 2.17 -1.06
C LYS A 70 -4.81 2.63 -0.93
N TYR A 71 -4.29 2.73 0.30
CA TYR A 71 -3.00 3.39 0.58
C TYR A 71 -2.13 2.63 1.58
N GLU A 72 -2.22 1.31 1.63
CA GLU A 72 -1.73 0.48 2.75
C GLU A 72 -0.27 0.63 3.16
N ASN A 73 0.58 1.35 2.41
CA ASN A 73 1.90 1.75 2.90
C ASN A 73 2.39 3.04 2.23
N ARG A 74 1.50 4.01 1.97
CA ARG A 74 1.86 5.24 1.23
C ARG A 74 3.02 5.96 1.89
N SER A 75 2.94 6.11 3.21
CA SER A 75 4.02 6.64 4.05
C SER A 75 5.33 5.88 3.82
N GLY A 76 5.29 4.55 3.84
CA GLY A 76 6.41 3.68 3.52
C GLY A 76 7.04 3.91 2.13
N TYR A 77 6.21 4.04 1.09
CA TYR A 77 6.69 4.36 -0.27
C TYR A 77 7.29 5.77 -0.34
N PHE A 78 6.68 6.77 0.29
CA PHE A 78 7.21 8.13 0.37
C PHE A 78 8.55 8.19 1.10
N TYR A 79 8.68 7.51 2.24
CA TYR A 79 9.95 7.41 2.96
C TYR A 79 11.02 6.71 2.14
N SER A 80 10.68 5.60 1.47
CA SER A 80 11.60 4.90 0.57
C SER A 80 12.10 5.83 -0.55
N ALA A 81 11.19 6.55 -1.20
CA ALA A 81 11.52 7.50 -2.26
C ALA A 81 12.42 8.65 -1.75
N ALA A 82 12.11 9.22 -0.58
CA ALA A 82 12.94 10.26 0.03
C ALA A 82 14.36 9.77 0.33
N TYR A 83 14.51 8.56 0.87
CA TYR A 83 15.81 7.94 1.10
C TYR A 83 16.57 7.67 -0.22
N SER A 84 15.88 7.21 -1.26
CA SER A 84 16.49 7.02 -2.59
C SER A 84 17.03 8.32 -3.19
N ILE A 85 16.33 9.45 -3.04
CA ILE A 85 16.81 10.75 -3.52
C ILE A 85 18.13 11.13 -2.84
N ILE A 86 18.21 10.97 -1.52
CA ILE A 86 19.44 11.28 -0.75
C ILE A 86 20.58 10.35 -1.16
N ALA A 87 20.30 9.06 -1.39
CA ALA A 87 21.29 8.11 -1.87
C ALA A 87 21.83 8.49 -3.26
N ILE A 88 20.95 8.85 -4.20
CA ILE A 88 21.34 9.29 -5.54
C ILE A 88 22.20 10.55 -5.48
N ALA A 89 21.88 11.52 -4.61
CA ALA A 89 22.71 12.70 -4.43
C ALA A 89 24.13 12.34 -3.96
N GLY A 90 24.26 11.42 -2.99
CA GLY A 90 25.55 10.89 -2.56
C GLY A 90 26.31 10.18 -3.69
N LEU A 91 25.61 9.38 -4.49
CA LEU A 91 26.18 8.68 -5.65
C LEU A 91 26.72 9.65 -6.71
N LEU A 92 25.98 10.72 -7.03
CA LEU A 92 26.41 11.72 -8.03
C LEU A 92 27.70 12.42 -7.60
N ILE A 93 27.86 12.70 -6.30
CA ILE A 93 29.11 13.30 -5.78
C ILE A 93 30.27 12.30 -5.89
N LEU A 94 30.04 11.01 -5.60
CA LEU A 94 31.06 9.96 -5.79
C LEU A 94 31.44 9.80 -7.27
N ILE A 95 30.47 9.81 -8.19
CA ILE A 95 30.74 9.76 -9.64
C ILE A 95 31.58 10.96 -10.06
N SER A 96 31.29 12.15 -9.53
CA SER A 96 32.07 13.37 -9.80
C SER A 96 33.51 13.20 -9.32
N PHE A 97 33.73 12.66 -8.12
CA PHE A 97 35.09 12.36 -7.64
C PHE A 97 35.83 11.37 -8.56
N LEU A 98 35.18 10.26 -8.93
CA LEU A 98 35.76 9.24 -9.82
C LEU A 98 36.03 9.76 -11.24
N SER A 99 35.29 10.77 -11.67
CA SER A 99 35.47 11.46 -12.95
C SER A 99 36.60 12.50 -12.92
N GLY A 100 37.37 12.56 -11.83
CA GLY A 100 38.59 13.38 -11.72
C GLY A 100 38.38 14.78 -11.13
N TYR A 101 37.17 15.10 -10.64
CA TYR A 101 36.94 16.37 -9.94
C TYR A 101 37.65 16.38 -8.58
N LYS A 102 38.36 17.48 -8.29
CA LYS A 102 39.04 17.67 -7.00
C LYS A 102 38.02 17.98 -5.91
N LEU A 103 37.61 16.94 -5.19
CA LEU A 103 36.75 17.03 -4.01
C LEU A 103 37.58 16.80 -2.75
N SER A 104 37.23 17.50 -1.67
CA SER A 104 37.81 17.25 -0.35
C SER A 104 37.52 15.82 0.10
N THR A 105 38.50 15.14 0.69
CA THR A 105 38.34 13.79 1.24
C THR A 105 37.19 13.70 2.24
N LYS A 106 36.91 14.78 2.99
CA LYS A 106 35.76 14.85 3.92
C LYS A 106 34.43 14.75 3.17
N ILE A 107 34.32 15.40 2.01
CA ILE A 107 33.11 15.37 1.16
C ILE A 107 32.94 13.98 0.54
N VAL A 108 34.02 13.35 0.10
CA VAL A 108 33.99 11.99 -0.47
C VAL A 108 33.51 10.98 0.57
N ILE A 109 34.06 11.04 1.80
CA ILE A 109 33.65 10.16 2.90
C ILE A 109 32.18 10.41 3.27
N ALA A 110 31.75 11.67 3.40
CA ALA A 110 30.36 12.01 3.69
C ALA A 110 29.41 11.48 2.60
N SER A 111 29.79 11.60 1.33
CA SER A 111 28.99 11.15 0.19
C SER A 111 28.88 9.62 0.14
N ALA A 112 29.95 8.90 0.48
CA ALA A 112 29.92 7.45 0.64
C ALA A 112 28.96 7.03 1.77
N LEU A 113 29.02 7.68 2.92
CA LEU A 113 28.11 7.41 4.04
C LEU A 113 26.65 7.70 3.68
N LEU A 114 26.39 8.80 2.96
CA LEU A 114 25.06 9.12 2.46
C LEU A 114 24.56 8.04 1.49
N PHE A 115 25.36 7.68 0.48
CA PHE A 115 24.95 6.69 -0.51
C PHE A 115 24.64 5.33 0.12
N PHE A 116 25.60 4.74 0.85
CA PHE A 116 25.40 3.40 1.42
C PHE A 116 24.35 3.39 2.54
N GLY A 117 24.36 4.40 3.42
CA GLY A 117 23.42 4.51 4.53
C GLY A 117 21.97 4.68 4.06
N PHE A 118 21.72 5.60 3.12
CA PHE A 118 20.36 5.84 2.63
C PHE A 118 19.90 4.80 1.61
N SER A 119 20.80 4.16 0.84
CA SER A 119 20.43 3.00 0.01
C SER A 119 19.92 1.84 0.86
N TYR A 120 20.61 1.55 1.97
CA TYR A 120 20.17 0.52 2.92
C TYR A 120 18.81 0.88 3.54
N LYS A 121 18.62 2.14 3.96
CA LYS A 121 17.33 2.60 4.50
C LYS A 121 16.20 2.52 3.45
N ALA A 122 16.45 2.94 2.21
CA ALA A 122 15.47 2.86 1.13
C ALA A 122 15.02 1.40 0.91
N ILE A 123 15.96 0.46 0.75
CA ILE A 123 15.64 -0.96 0.52
C ILE A 123 14.90 -1.55 1.71
N THR A 124 15.37 -1.33 2.93
CA THR A 124 14.72 -1.89 4.13
C THR A 124 13.33 -1.30 4.37
N THR A 125 13.13 0.00 4.12
CA THR A 125 11.82 0.65 4.17
C THR A 125 10.91 0.11 3.07
N MET A 126 11.39 -0.06 1.84
CA MET A 126 10.64 -0.68 0.73
C MET A 126 10.19 -2.10 1.09
N LEU A 127 11.07 -2.93 1.66
CA LEU A 127 10.73 -4.29 2.08
C LEU A 127 9.68 -4.30 3.21
N LYS A 128 9.82 -3.41 4.19
CA LYS A 128 8.84 -3.24 5.28
C LYS A 128 7.49 -2.75 4.74
N THR A 129 7.51 -1.87 3.75
CA THR A 129 6.34 -1.36 3.02
C THR A 129 5.65 -2.51 2.27
N VAL A 130 6.36 -3.32 1.50
CA VAL A 130 5.78 -4.50 0.83
C VAL A 130 5.19 -5.50 1.83
N ARG A 131 5.77 -5.59 3.04
CA ARG A 131 5.28 -6.46 4.13
C ARG A 131 4.13 -5.84 4.94
N GLY A 132 3.61 -4.67 4.59
CA GLY A 132 2.47 -4.07 5.30
C GLY A 132 2.81 -3.46 6.67
N LYS A 133 4.08 -3.13 6.95
CA LYS A 133 4.50 -2.57 8.25
C LYS A 133 4.21 -1.07 8.38
N TYR A 134 3.92 -0.39 7.29
CA TYR A 134 3.54 1.03 7.25
C TYR A 134 2.06 1.19 6.93
N ARG A 135 1.23 0.22 7.33
CA ARG A 135 -0.22 0.39 7.34
C ARG A 135 -0.52 1.56 8.25
N ASP A 136 -0.91 2.67 7.62
CA ASP A 136 -1.39 3.84 8.33
C ASP A 136 -2.67 3.38 9.07
N GLU A 137 -2.61 3.32 10.41
CA GLU A 137 -3.74 2.95 11.28
C GLU A 137 -4.85 4.01 11.25
#